data_AF-A0A5N5I6F2-F1
#
_entry.id   AF-A0A5N5I6F2-F1
#
_cell.length_a   1.000
_cell.length_b   1.000
_cell.length_c   1.000
_cell.angle_alpha   90.00
_cell.angle_beta   90.00
_cell.angle_gamma   90.00
#
_symmetry.space_group_name_H-M   'P 1'
#
loop_
_entity.id
_entity.type
_entity.pdbx_description
1 polymer ?
#
loop_
_entity_poly.entity_id
_entity_poly.type
_entity_poly.pdbx_seq_one_letter_code
_entity_poly.pdbx_strand_id
1 'polypeptide(L)'
;MAFAEIVSSMVDLSRKGQNVDLKALKTTACRKYGLSRAPKLVEMIAALPESDPEALLPKLWAKPVRTSSGIAVVAVMSKPHRCPHIATTGNICVY
;
A
#
# COMPACT_ATOMS: atom_id res chain seq x y z
N MET A 1 -9.26 5.37 18.06
CA MET A 1 -10.62 5.96 17.93
C MET A 1 -10.84 6.57 16.55
N ALA A 2 -10.01 7.50 16.07
CA ALA A 2 -10.18 8.11 14.74
C ALA A 2 -10.23 7.11 13.56
N PHE A 3 -9.33 6.10 13.54
CA PHE A 3 -9.28 5.11 12.46
C PHE A 3 -10.54 4.25 12.38
N ALA A 4 -11.03 3.78 13.53
CA ALA A 4 -12.22 2.94 13.60
C ALA A 4 -13.48 3.67 13.10
N GLU A 5 -13.62 4.97 13.40
CA GLU A 5 -14.75 5.78 12.92
C GLU A 5 -14.67 6.05 11.41
N ILE A 6 -13.46 6.26 10.87
CA ILE A 6 -13.26 6.39 9.42
C ILE A 6 -13.66 5.09 8.71
N VAL A 7 -13.22 3.95 9.25
CA VAL A 7 -13.50 2.62 8.68
C VAL A 7 -14.99 2.29 8.79
N SER A 8 -15.64 2.54 9.93
CA SER A 8 -17.08 2.28 10.08
C SER A 8 -17.89 3.11 9.10
N SER A 9 -17.58 4.41 8.98
CA SER A 9 -18.25 5.32 8.05
C SER A 9 -18.03 4.89 6.59
N MET A 10 -16.84 4.38 6.26
CA MET A 10 -16.52 3.87 4.94
C MET A 10 -17.28 2.57 4.60
N VAL A 11 -17.41 1.65 5.56
CA VAL A 11 -18.21 0.43 5.41
C VAL A 11 -19.68 0.77 5.19
N ASP A 12 -20.23 1.70 5.98
CA ASP A 12 -21.63 2.12 5.87
C ASP A 12 -21.94 2.77 4.52
N LEU A 13 -21.05 3.63 4.01
CA LEU A 13 -21.21 4.27 2.70
C LEU A 13 -21.04 3.27 1.56
N SER A 14 -20.14 2.29 1.71
CA SER A 14 -19.95 1.24 0.71
C SER A 14 -21.17 0.31 0.64
N ARG A 15 -21.77 -0.04 1.78
CA ARG A 15 -23.04 -0.79 1.84
C ARG A 15 -24.20 -0.04 1.20
N LYS A 16 -24.22 1.29 1.29
CA LYS A 16 -25.20 2.16 0.63
C LYS A 16 -24.95 2.37 -0.87
N GLY A 17 -23.88 1.80 -1.43
CA GLY A 17 -23.53 1.94 -2.85
C GLY A 17 -23.12 3.36 -3.26
N GLN A 18 -22.83 4.24 -2.30
CA GLN A 18 -22.46 5.64 -2.58
C GLN A 18 -20.96 5.79 -2.80
N ASN A 19 -20.58 6.83 -3.56
CA ASN A 19 -19.18 7.14 -3.81
C ASN A 19 -18.53 7.66 -2.51
N VAL A 20 -17.47 7.00 -2.06
CA VAL A 20 -16.79 7.35 -0.81
C VAL A 20 -15.72 8.40 -1.10
N ASP A 21 -15.96 9.65 -0.71
CA ASP A 21 -14.92 10.68 -0.73
C ASP A 21 -13.98 10.51 0.48
N LEU A 22 -12.89 9.79 0.24
CA LEU A 22 -11.84 9.54 1.24
C LEU A 22 -11.16 10.83 1.72
N LYS A 23 -11.12 11.89 0.91
CA LYS A 23 -10.45 13.15 1.28
C LYS A 23 -11.30 13.93 2.29
N ALA A 24 -12.60 14.01 2.04
CA ALA A 24 -13.55 14.64 2.95
C ALA A 24 -13.59 13.90 4.30
N LEU A 25 -13.73 12.56 4.27
CA LEU A 25 -13.73 11.70 5.47
C LEU A 25 -12.47 11.88 6.33
N LYS A 26 -11.29 11.87 5.69
CA LYS A 26 -10.01 12.12 6.39
C LYS A 26 -9.98 13.50 7.03
N THR A 27 -10.42 14.53 6.31
CA THR A 27 -10.38 15.91 6.81
C THR A 27 -11.29 16.09 8.03
N THR A 28 -12.51 15.53 7.97
CA THR A 28 -13.48 15.58 9.07
C THR A 28 -12.97 14.83 10.30
N ALA A 29 -12.43 13.62 10.11
CA ALA A 29 -11.88 12.84 11.21
C ALA A 29 -10.62 13.50 11.82
N CYS A 30 -9.71 14.03 11.00
CA CYS A 30 -8.54 14.75 11.49
C CYS A 30 -8.92 16.00 12.30
N ARG A 31 -9.94 16.74 11.88
CA ARG A 31 -10.47 17.89 12.64
C ARG A 31 -11.11 17.46 13.95
N LYS A 32 -11.94 16.42 13.94
CA LYS A 32 -12.66 15.92 15.12
C LYS A 32 -11.72 15.41 16.21
N TYR A 33 -10.63 14.76 15.81
CA TYR A 33 -9.66 14.14 16.73
C TYR A 33 -8.35 14.94 16.90
N GLY A 34 -8.22 16.13 16.29
CA GLY A 34 -7.02 16.95 16.39
C GLY A 34 -5.74 16.26 15.91
N LEU A 35 -5.84 15.41 14.87
CA LEU A 35 -4.70 14.64 14.39
C LEU A 35 -3.64 15.54 13.76
N SER A 36 -2.40 15.44 14.24
CA SER A 36 -1.24 16.18 13.71
C SER A 36 -0.85 15.74 12.29
N ARG A 37 -1.24 14.52 11.91
CA ARG A 37 -0.96 13.92 10.60
C ARG A 37 -2.21 13.24 10.05
N ALA A 38 -2.45 13.41 8.76
CA ALA A 38 -3.49 12.67 8.07
C ALA A 38 -3.17 11.16 8.06
N PRO A 39 -4.17 10.29 8.30
CA PRO A 39 -3.98 8.85 8.34
C PRO A 39 -3.49 8.33 6.98
N LYS A 40 -2.47 7.46 7.01
CA LYS A 40 -1.95 6.84 5.79
C LYS A 40 -2.94 5.82 5.25
N LEU A 41 -2.89 5.59 3.94
CA LEU A 41 -3.71 4.55 3.30
C LEU A 41 -3.42 3.15 3.88
N VAL A 42 -2.15 2.85 4.14
CA VAL A 42 -1.72 1.58 4.76
C VAL A 42 -2.32 1.37 6.15
N GLU A 43 -2.36 2.43 6.97
CA GLU A 43 -2.93 2.38 8.32
C GLU A 43 -4.45 2.17 8.28
N MET A 44 -5.13 2.70 7.26
CA MET A 44 -6.57 2.45 7.03
C MET A 44 -6.83 1.02 6.55
N ILE A 45 -5.95 0.48 5.70
CA ILE A 45 -6.05 -0.91 5.23
C ILE A 45 -5.90 -1.88 6.41
N ALA A 46 -4.96 -1.60 7.33
CA ALA A 46 -4.76 -2.41 8.53
C ALA A 46 -5.93 -2.33 9.54
N ALA A 47 -6.78 -1.30 9.45
CA ALA A 47 -7.91 -1.09 10.36
C ALA A 47 -9.25 -1.61 9.80
N LEU A 48 -9.27 -2.16 8.59
CA LEU A 48 -10.47 -2.72 7.97
C LEU A 48 -10.94 -4.00 8.69
N PRO A 49 -12.26 -4.20 8.86
CA PRO A 49 -12.79 -5.48 9.29
C PRO A 49 -12.60 -6.54 8.21
N GLU A 50 -12.28 -7.76 8.63
CA GLU A 50 -12.10 -8.96 7.77
C GLU A 50 -13.34 -9.34 6.95
N SER A 51 -14.49 -8.72 7.24
CA SER A 51 -15.79 -9.10 6.68
C SER A 51 -16.04 -8.64 5.24
N ASP A 52 -15.29 -7.66 4.71
CA ASP A 52 -15.52 -7.11 3.35
C ASP A 52 -14.24 -6.52 2.68
N PRO A 53 -13.10 -7.24 2.64
CA PRO A 53 -11.89 -6.72 2.03
C PRO A 53 -12.05 -6.50 0.51
N GLU A 54 -12.74 -7.38 -0.20
CA GLU A 54 -12.80 -7.36 -1.67
C GLU A 54 -13.51 -6.13 -2.26
N ALA A 55 -14.54 -5.61 -1.59
CA ALA A 55 -15.28 -4.44 -2.05
C ALA A 55 -14.56 -3.11 -1.73
N LEU A 56 -13.70 -3.10 -0.70
CA LEU A 56 -13.08 -1.90 -0.14
C LEU A 56 -11.62 -1.73 -0.57
N LEU A 57 -10.86 -2.82 -0.71
CA LEU A 57 -9.47 -2.81 -1.17
C LEU A 57 -9.26 -2.10 -2.53
N PRO A 58 -10.04 -2.35 -3.59
CA PRO A 58 -9.84 -1.67 -4.87
C PRO A 58 -10.10 -0.16 -4.78
N LYS A 59 -10.92 0.30 -3.84
CA LYS A 59 -11.17 1.75 -3.60
C LYS A 59 -10.05 2.40 -2.81
N LEU A 60 -9.30 1.61 -2.02
CA LEU A 60 -8.19 2.04 -1.18
C LEU A 60 -6.82 1.81 -1.82
N TRP A 61 -6.75 1.22 -3.01
CA TRP A 61 -5.49 1.16 -3.73
C TRP A 61 -5.05 2.55 -4.18
N ALA A 62 -3.77 2.82 -3.95
CA ALA A 62 -3.14 3.98 -4.55
C ALA A 62 -3.29 3.87 -6.07
N LYS A 63 -3.72 4.95 -6.71
CA LYS A 63 -3.74 5.00 -8.17
C LYS A 63 -2.33 4.63 -8.67
N PRO A 64 -2.21 3.73 -9.66
CA PRO A 64 -0.91 3.43 -10.24
C PRO A 64 -0.28 4.73 -10.71
N VAL A 65 0.83 5.10 -10.08
CA VAL A 65 1.55 6.31 -10.41
C VAL A 65 2.30 6.02 -11.70
N ARG A 66 2.04 6.78 -12.75
CA ARG A 66 2.89 6.73 -13.95
C ARG A 66 4.27 7.22 -13.54
N THR A 67 5.31 6.42 -13.80
CA THR A 67 6.66 6.94 -13.77
C THR A 67 6.76 8.06 -14.80
N SER A 68 7.52 9.12 -14.52
CA SER A 68 7.64 10.27 -15.42
C SER A 68 8.15 9.89 -16.82
N SER A 69 8.93 8.81 -16.90
CA SER A 69 9.43 8.21 -18.14
C SER A 69 8.46 7.20 -18.79
N GLY A 70 7.39 6.79 -18.10
CA GLY A 70 6.51 5.69 -18.54
C GLY A 70 7.13 4.29 -18.43
N ILE A 71 8.34 4.16 -17.88
CA ILE A 71 9.06 2.89 -17.75
C ILE A 71 9.06 2.46 -16.28
N ALA A 72 8.71 1.20 -16.00
CA ALA A 72 8.83 0.59 -14.68
C ALA A 72 10.06 -0.35 -14.67
N VAL A 73 11.14 0.08 -14.00
CA VAL A 73 12.36 -0.73 -13.88
C VAL A 73 12.19 -1.75 -12.76
N VAL A 74 12.23 -3.04 -13.11
CA VAL A 74 12.16 -4.14 -12.15
C VAL A 74 13.49 -4.90 -12.19
N ALA A 75 14.27 -4.80 -11.13
CA ALA A 75 15.50 -5.56 -10.97
C ALA A 75 15.24 -6.81 -10.12
N VAL A 76 15.60 -7.98 -10.65
CA VAL A 76 15.53 -9.26 -9.93
C VAL A 76 16.93 -9.85 -9.82
N MET A 77 17.21 -10.51 -8.70
CA MET A 77 18.43 -11.29 -8.53
C MET A 77 18.07 -12.78 -8.61
N SER A 78 18.90 -13.54 -9.32
CA SER A 78 18.81 -15.00 -9.32
C SER A 78 19.33 -15.58 -8.00
N LYS A 79 19.08 -16.87 -7.79
CA LYS A 79 19.62 -17.58 -6.62
C LYS A 79 21.15 -17.42 -6.58
N PRO A 80 21.74 -17.07 -5.43
CA PRO A 80 23.18 -16.98 -5.31
C PRO A 80 23.83 -18.33 -5.64
N HIS A 81 24.74 -18.32 -6.60
CA HIS A 81 25.55 -19.46 -6.98
C HIS A 81 27.00 -19.00 -7.16
N ARG A 82 27.94 -19.94 -7.01
CA ARG A 82 29.36 -19.65 -7.22
C ARG A 82 29.62 -19.52 -8.72
N CYS A 83 30.50 -18.60 -9.10
CA CYS A 83 30.92 -18.45 -10.49
C CYS A 83 31.56 -19.77 -11.00
N PRO A 84 31.25 -20.20 -12.23
CA PRO A 84 31.72 -21.50 -12.74
C PRO A 84 33.25 -21.59 -12.87
N HIS A 85 33.96 -20.46 -12.98
CA HIS A 85 35.42 -20.44 -13.09
C HIS A 85 36.15 -20.97 -11.86
N ILE A 86 35.47 -21.08 -10.70
CA ILE A 86 36.07 -21.66 -9.50
C ILE A 86 36.48 -23.12 -9.73
N ALA A 87 35.78 -23.85 -10.61
CA ALA A 87 36.13 -25.23 -10.96
C ALA A 87 37.44 -25.32 -11.77
N THR A 88 37.75 -24.29 -12.55
CA THR A 88 38.93 -24.26 -13.42
C THR A 88 40.15 -23.61 -12.74
N THR A 89 39.92 -22.54 -11.97
CA THR A 89 41.00 -21.70 -11.41
C THR A 89 41.22 -21.91 -9.91
N GLY A 90 40.30 -22.60 -9.22
CA GLY A 90 40.37 -22.83 -7.78
C GLY A 90 40.05 -21.61 -6.91
N ASN A 91 39.99 -20.41 -7.49
CA ASN A 91 39.84 -19.14 -6.78
C ASN A 91 38.62 -18.35 -7.29
N ILE A 92 38.18 -17.38 -6.49
CA ILE A 92 37.21 -16.35 -6.90
C ILE A 92 37.95 -15.13 -7.45
N CYS A 93 37.28 -14.33 -8.28
CA CYS A 93 37.83 -13.06 -8.77
C CYS A 93 38.20 -12.15 -7.60
N VAL A 94 39.46 -11.73 -7.53
CA VAL A 94 39.89 -10.60 -6.73
C VAL A 94 39.77 -9.37 -7.63
N TYR A 95 38.90 -8.43 -7.25
CA TYR A 95 38.67 -7.18 -7.98
C TYR A 95 39.61 -6.09 -7.49
#